data_AF-B9EYV9-F1
#
_entry.id   AF-B9EYV9-F1
#
_cell.length_a   1.000
_cell.length_b   1.000
_cell.length_c   1.000
_cell.angle_alpha   90.00
_cell.angle_beta   90.00
_cell.angle_gamma   90.00
#
_symmetry.space_group_name_H-M   'P 1'
#
loop_
_entity.id
_entity.type
_entity.pdbx_description
1 polymer ?
#
loop_
_entity_poly.entity_id
_entity_poly.type
_entity_poly.pdbx_seq_one_letter_code
_entity_poly.pdbx_strand_id
1 'polypeptide(L)'
;MARTKTTMPQVAFQLKDLVVDSISAVLTAPICSFLAPTLHELGIKDDVDRVSSFSDEQEGALELLVSLKKLSFDGLWVLQSLPEGLHKFPSLTELSISHCPQIQSLPKNGLPTSLETFSVFICSSALEEESKRFTEEKERYYSESDD
;
A
#
# COMPACT_ATOMS: atom_id res chain seq x y z
N MET A 1 6.18 45.76 -8.13
CA MET A 1 5.09 45.25 -7.26
C MET A 1 5.63 44.03 -6.52
N ALA A 2 5.86 44.14 -5.21
CA ALA A 2 6.35 43.04 -4.39
C ALA A 2 5.16 42.18 -3.97
N ARG A 3 5.19 40.88 -4.33
CA ARG A 3 4.19 39.90 -3.90
C ARG A 3 4.64 39.41 -2.51
N THR A 4 3.92 39.83 -1.48
CA THR A 4 4.17 39.38 -0.11
C THR A 4 3.99 37.87 -0.03
N LYS A 5 5.09 37.13 0.15
CA LYS A 5 5.06 35.73 0.59
C LYS A 5 4.54 35.73 2.02
N THR A 6 3.26 35.43 2.19
CA THR A 6 2.71 35.10 3.50
C THR A 6 3.20 33.71 3.88
N THR A 7 4.36 33.63 4.51
CA THR A 7 4.83 32.41 5.16
C THR A 7 4.02 32.24 6.44
N MET A 8 3.02 31.35 6.40
CA MET A 8 2.28 30.96 7.60
C MET A 8 3.23 30.25 8.58
N PRO A 9 3.08 30.41 9.91
CA PRO A 9 3.91 29.71 10.87
C PRO A 9 3.74 28.21 10.66
N GLN A 10 4.86 27.51 10.45
CA GLN A 10 4.91 26.09 10.10
C GLN A 10 4.60 25.22 11.33
N VAL A 11 3.33 25.24 11.76
CA VAL A 11 2.71 24.06 12.35
C VAL A 11 1.88 23.45 11.24
N ALA A 12 2.56 22.81 10.29
CA ALA A 12 1.91 22.05 9.24
C ALA A 12 1.36 20.77 9.89
N PHE A 13 0.05 20.66 10.01
CA PHE A 13 -0.58 19.37 10.31
C PHE A 13 -0.32 18.46 9.12
N GLN A 14 0.56 17.48 9.31
CA GLN A 14 0.89 16.48 8.30
C GLN A 14 0.00 15.26 8.52
N LEU A 15 -0.76 14.87 7.50
CA LEU A 15 -1.50 13.62 7.52
C LEU A 15 -0.53 12.48 7.21
N LYS A 16 -0.30 11.64 8.20
CA LYS A 16 0.61 10.48 8.10
C LYS A 16 -0.14 9.18 7.87
N ASP A 17 -1.31 9.06 8.47
CA ASP A 17 -2.07 7.83 8.50
C ASP A 17 -3.47 8.14 7.98
N LEU A 18 -3.91 7.38 6.98
CA LEU A 18 -5.20 7.55 6.33
C LEU A 18 -5.85 6.19 6.14
N VAL A 19 -7.07 6.03 6.66
CA VAL A 19 -7.90 4.86 6.41
C VAL A 19 -9.13 5.30 5.62
N VAL A 20 -9.44 4.58 4.55
CA VAL A 20 -10.50 4.95 3.59
C VAL A 20 -11.36 3.74 3.25
N ASP A 21 -12.59 4.03 2.84
CA ASP A 21 -13.59 3.04 2.42
C ASP A 21 -13.98 3.14 0.95
N SER A 22 -13.29 3.97 0.17
CA SER A 22 -13.50 4.11 -1.27
C SER A 22 -12.15 4.26 -1.97
N ILE A 23 -11.78 3.23 -2.73
CA ILE A 23 -10.59 3.22 -3.59
C ILE A 23 -10.72 4.32 -4.64
N SER A 24 -11.89 4.44 -5.28
CA SER A 24 -12.11 5.37 -6.40
C SER A 24 -12.09 6.83 -5.97
N ALA A 25 -12.55 7.15 -4.76
CA ALA A 25 -12.53 8.53 -4.26
C ALA A 25 -11.12 9.00 -3.87
N VAL A 26 -10.23 8.09 -3.49
CA VAL A 26 -8.94 8.43 -2.87
C VAL A 26 -7.79 8.25 -3.84
N LEU A 27 -7.80 7.20 -4.66
CA LEU A 27 -6.74 6.90 -5.63
C LEU A 27 -6.91 7.68 -6.93
N THR A 28 -6.88 9.00 -6.80
CA THR A 28 -6.79 9.94 -7.93
C THR A 28 -5.49 10.72 -7.83
N ALA A 29 -4.89 11.06 -8.98
CA ALA A 29 -3.60 11.73 -9.01
C ALA A 29 -3.54 13.03 -8.17
N PRO A 30 -4.57 13.92 -8.16
CA PRO A 30 -4.53 15.13 -7.34
C PRO A 30 -4.48 14.85 -5.83
N ILE A 31 -5.24 13.86 -5.35
CA ILE A 31 -5.28 13.50 -3.93
C ILE A 31 -3.97 12.82 -3.53
N CYS A 32 -3.54 11.83 -4.30
CA CYS A 32 -2.29 11.12 -4.02
C CYS A 32 -1.07 12.06 -4.10
N SER A 33 -1.04 13.02 -5.04
CA SER A 33 0.02 14.05 -5.11
C SER A 33 0.07 14.93 -3.86
N PHE A 34 -1.10 15.26 -3.29
CA PHE A 34 -1.20 16.06 -2.08
C PHE A 34 -0.71 15.28 -0.84
N LEU A 35 -1.01 13.99 -0.79
CA LEU A 35 -0.68 13.11 0.34
C LEU A 35 0.75 12.54 0.27
N ALA A 36 1.31 12.38 -0.93
CA ALA A 36 2.62 11.80 -1.20
C ALA A 36 3.78 12.24 -0.26
N PRO A 37 3.94 13.53 0.08
CA PRO A 37 5.09 13.96 0.90
C PRO A 37 4.94 13.63 2.39
N THR A 38 3.75 13.26 2.88
CA THR A 38 3.51 13.10 4.32
C THR A 38 2.89 11.78 4.71
N LEU A 39 2.22 11.08 3.79
CA LEU A 39 1.50 9.86 4.08
C LEU A 39 2.48 8.67 4.22
N HIS A 40 2.44 8.04 5.39
CA HIS A 40 3.23 6.86 5.74
C HIS A 40 2.37 5.60 5.82
N GLU A 41 1.10 5.72 6.16
CA GLU A 41 0.18 4.60 6.30
C GLU A 41 -1.12 4.85 5.53
N LEU A 42 -1.46 3.90 4.67
CA LEU A 42 -2.71 3.87 3.92
C LEU A 42 -3.40 2.55 4.21
N GLY A 43 -4.61 2.62 4.77
CA GLY A 43 -5.51 1.49 4.90
C GLY A 43 -6.72 1.67 4.01
N ILE A 44 -7.08 0.61 3.29
CA ILE A 44 -8.29 0.55 2.49
C ILE A 44 -9.17 -0.54 3.10
N LYS A 45 -10.37 -0.16 3.56
CA LYS A 45 -11.28 -1.05 4.29
C LYS A 45 -12.67 -1.03 3.68
N ASP A 46 -13.33 -2.20 3.60
CA ASP A 46 -14.76 -2.28 3.29
C ASP A 46 -15.19 -1.44 2.06
N ASP A 47 -14.47 -1.57 0.93
CA ASP A 47 -14.64 -0.70 -0.25
C ASP A 47 -16.10 -0.60 -0.72
N VAL A 48 -16.70 0.58 -0.53
CA VAL A 48 -18.12 0.86 -0.81
C VAL A 48 -18.43 0.81 -2.30
N ASP A 49 -17.43 1.06 -3.14
CA ASP A 49 -17.54 1.03 -4.60
C ASP A 49 -17.46 -0.39 -5.18
N ARG A 50 -17.13 -1.39 -4.35
CA ARG A 50 -16.99 -2.81 -4.73
C ARG A 50 -16.03 -2.98 -5.91
N VAL A 51 -14.92 -2.25 -5.90
CA VAL A 51 -13.88 -2.34 -6.92
C VAL A 51 -13.27 -3.74 -6.93
N SER A 52 -13.34 -4.42 -8.07
CA SER A 52 -12.77 -5.75 -8.25
C SER A 52 -11.32 -5.74 -8.70
N SER A 53 -10.84 -4.62 -9.26
CA SER A 53 -9.47 -4.46 -9.78
C SER A 53 -9.12 -2.98 -9.89
N PHE A 54 -7.83 -2.65 -9.76
CA PHE A 54 -7.34 -1.29 -9.97
C PHE A 54 -7.35 -0.94 -11.47
N SER A 55 -7.77 0.28 -11.79
CA SER A 55 -7.60 0.88 -13.11
C SER A 55 -6.21 1.48 -13.27
N ASP A 56 -5.79 1.73 -14.52
CA ASP A 56 -4.50 2.38 -14.83
C ASP A 56 -4.35 3.74 -14.11
N GLU A 57 -5.45 4.48 -13.95
CA GLU A 57 -5.44 5.76 -13.21
C GLU A 57 -5.17 5.55 -11.72
N GLN A 58 -5.81 4.56 -11.10
CA GLN A 58 -5.64 4.25 -9.68
C GLN A 58 -4.24 3.71 -9.38
N GLU A 59 -3.71 2.85 -10.26
CA GLU A 59 -2.32 2.36 -10.20
C GLU A 59 -1.34 3.55 -10.26
N GLY A 60 -1.49 4.40 -11.27
CA GLY A 60 -0.65 5.58 -11.44
C GLY A 60 -0.74 6.57 -10.27
N ALA A 61 -1.93 6.72 -9.67
CA ALA A 61 -2.11 7.55 -8.49
C ALA A 61 -1.44 6.95 -7.25
N LEU A 62 -1.57 5.64 -7.03
CA LEU A 62 -0.97 4.95 -5.89
C LEU A 62 0.57 5.03 -5.94
N GLU A 63 1.16 4.93 -7.14
CA GLU A 63 2.61 5.07 -7.36
C GLU A 63 3.19 6.44 -6.94
N LEU A 64 2.35 7.47 -6.75
CA LEU A 64 2.79 8.78 -6.26
C LEU A 64 3.13 8.76 -4.76
N LEU A 65 2.62 7.79 -4.00
CA LEU A 65 2.76 7.70 -2.54
C LEU A 65 4.14 7.14 -2.13
N VAL A 66 5.21 7.79 -2.58
CA VAL A 66 6.60 7.32 -2.42
C VAL A 66 7.09 7.25 -0.97
N SER A 67 6.44 7.98 -0.06
CA SER A 67 6.76 7.98 1.38
C SER A 67 6.05 6.88 2.16
N LEU A 68 5.18 6.11 1.52
CA LEU A 68 4.34 5.11 2.16
C LEU A 68 5.20 3.96 2.71
N LYS A 69 4.99 3.66 4.00
CA LYS A 69 5.68 2.60 4.74
C LYS A 69 4.76 1.41 5.01
N LYS A 70 3.47 1.69 5.19
CA LYS A 70 2.45 0.68 5.49
C LYS A 70 1.30 0.80 4.52
N LEU A 71 0.94 -0.33 3.90
CA LEU A 71 -0.23 -0.45 3.06
C LEU A 71 -1.06 -1.62 3.58
N SER A 72 -2.34 -1.37 3.85
CA SER A 72 -3.25 -2.41 4.31
C SER A 72 -4.54 -2.47 3.49
N PHE A 73 -5.00 -3.69 3.25
CA PHE A 73 -6.28 -4.01 2.62
C PHE A 73 -7.08 -4.87 3.59
N ASP A 74 -8.29 -4.45 3.96
CA ASP A 74 -9.13 -5.15 4.94
C ASP A 74 -10.58 -5.24 4.44
N GLY A 75 -11.17 -6.43 4.42
CA GLY A 75 -12.58 -6.60 4.07
C GLY A 75 -12.91 -6.32 2.59
N LEU A 76 -11.94 -6.47 1.67
CA LEU A 76 -12.16 -6.28 0.24
C LEU A 76 -12.63 -7.57 -0.43
N TRP A 77 -13.89 -7.92 -0.19
CA TRP A 77 -14.49 -9.21 -0.54
C TRP A 77 -14.55 -9.53 -2.05
N VAL A 78 -14.45 -8.52 -2.91
CA VAL A 78 -14.55 -8.66 -4.38
C VAL A 78 -13.26 -8.31 -5.10
N LEU A 79 -12.24 -7.81 -4.39
CA LEU A 79 -10.96 -7.42 -4.99
C LEU A 79 -10.19 -8.67 -5.41
N GLN A 80 -9.87 -8.76 -6.70
CA GLN A 80 -9.28 -9.97 -7.31
C GLN A 80 -7.75 -9.93 -7.35
N SER A 81 -7.17 -8.74 -7.36
CA SER A 81 -5.73 -8.54 -7.46
C SER A 81 -5.27 -7.33 -6.67
N LEU A 82 -4.02 -7.42 -6.20
CA LEU A 82 -3.29 -6.27 -5.68
C LEU A 82 -2.83 -5.35 -6.83
N PRO A 83 -2.42 -4.11 -6.51
CA PRO A 83 -1.81 -3.22 -7.51
C PRO A 83 -0.55 -3.84 -8.14
N GLU A 84 -0.42 -3.81 -9.46
CA GLU A 84 0.76 -4.33 -10.18
C GLU A 84 2.01 -3.47 -9.92
N GLY A 85 1.82 -2.20 -9.54
CA GLY A 85 2.87 -1.25 -9.22
C GLY A 85 3.54 -1.42 -7.86
N LEU A 86 3.14 -2.39 -7.01
CA LEU A 86 3.65 -2.52 -5.63
C LEU A 86 5.18 -2.60 -5.52
N HIS A 87 5.85 -3.24 -6.47
CA HIS A 87 7.31 -3.33 -6.53
C HIS A 87 8.02 -1.97 -6.65
N LYS A 88 7.31 -0.89 -7.03
CA LYS A 88 7.85 0.46 -7.21
C LYS A 88 7.88 1.29 -5.93
N PHE A 89 7.34 0.79 -4.82
CA PHE A 89 7.22 1.56 -3.58
C PHE A 89 8.55 1.51 -2.82
N PRO A 90 9.36 2.58 -2.82
CA PRO A 90 10.73 2.50 -2.32
C PRO A 90 10.80 2.38 -0.80
N SER A 91 9.76 2.85 -0.09
CA SER A 91 9.75 2.96 1.38
C SER A 91 8.81 1.96 2.06
N LEU A 92 8.13 1.08 1.31
CA LEU A 92 7.10 0.20 1.86
C LEU A 92 7.74 -0.95 2.63
N THR A 93 7.61 -0.93 3.94
CA THR A 93 8.17 -1.95 4.85
C THR A 93 7.12 -2.96 5.30
N GLU A 94 5.83 -2.58 5.29
CA GLU A 94 4.74 -3.44 5.76
C GLU A 94 3.58 -3.48 4.75
N LEU A 95 3.20 -4.71 4.37
CA LEU A 95 2.00 -5.00 3.58
C LEU A 95 1.11 -5.95 4.38
N SER A 96 -0.13 -5.55 4.63
CA SER A 96 -1.11 -6.37 5.34
C SER A 96 -2.37 -6.56 4.50
N ILE A 97 -2.84 -7.79 4.40
CA ILE A 97 -4.06 -8.14 3.66
C ILE A 97 -4.92 -9.01 4.57
N SER A 98 -6.12 -8.54 4.89
CA SER A 98 -7.04 -9.22 5.79
C SER A 98 -8.43 -9.32 5.16
N HIS A 99 -9.11 -10.45 5.31
CA HIS A 99 -10.50 -10.62 4.85
C HIS A 99 -10.70 -10.30 3.35
N CYS A 100 -9.72 -10.67 2.50
CA CYS A 100 -9.75 -10.44 1.04
C CYS A 100 -9.68 -11.79 0.28
N PRO A 101 -10.74 -12.60 0.28
CA PRO A 101 -10.69 -14.00 -0.19
C PRO A 101 -10.52 -14.17 -1.70
N GLN A 102 -10.75 -13.13 -2.51
CA GLN A 102 -10.67 -13.20 -3.97
C GLN A 102 -9.26 -12.95 -4.51
N ILE A 103 -8.34 -12.42 -3.70
CA ILE A 103 -6.94 -12.22 -4.09
C ILE A 103 -6.22 -13.56 -4.03
N GLN A 104 -5.79 -14.07 -5.18
CA GLN A 104 -5.21 -15.42 -5.30
C GLN A 104 -3.69 -15.43 -5.39
N SER A 105 -3.06 -14.33 -5.76
CA SER A 105 -1.62 -14.24 -5.92
C SER A 105 -1.11 -12.82 -5.77
N LEU A 106 0.18 -12.70 -5.53
CA LEU A 106 0.96 -11.47 -5.66
C LEU A 106 0.98 -10.96 -7.11
N PRO A 107 1.23 -9.66 -7.31
CA PRO A 107 1.41 -9.08 -8.65
C PRO A 107 2.63 -9.69 -9.36
N LYS A 108 2.64 -9.66 -10.69
CA LYS A 108 3.64 -10.37 -11.50
C LYS A 108 5.08 -9.89 -11.26
N ASN A 109 5.21 -8.61 -10.97
CA ASN A 109 6.51 -7.97 -10.69
C ASN A 109 6.97 -8.18 -9.24
N GLY A 110 6.20 -8.89 -8.42
CA GLY A 110 6.52 -9.19 -7.04
C GLY A 110 6.32 -8.02 -6.09
N LEU A 111 6.90 -8.16 -4.91
CA LEU A 111 6.84 -7.20 -3.80
C LEU A 111 8.05 -6.25 -3.83
N PRO A 112 7.95 -5.05 -3.22
CA PRO A 112 9.09 -4.15 -3.13
C PRO A 112 10.21 -4.76 -2.29
N THR A 113 11.46 -4.48 -2.66
CA THR A 113 12.66 -5.03 -1.98
C THR A 113 12.84 -4.49 -0.56
N SER A 114 12.25 -3.32 -0.27
CA SER A 114 12.20 -2.71 1.06
C SER A 114 11.22 -3.40 2.00
N LEU A 115 10.39 -4.33 1.52
CA LEU A 115 9.39 -4.98 2.35
C LEU A 115 10.07 -5.85 3.41
N GLU A 116 9.66 -5.65 4.65
CA GLU A 116 10.14 -6.38 5.83
C GLU A 116 9.07 -7.35 6.32
N THR A 117 7.81 -6.91 6.31
CA THR A 117 6.67 -7.69 6.80
C THR A 117 5.61 -7.81 5.71
N PHE A 118 5.22 -9.05 5.42
CA PHE A 118 4.06 -9.36 4.60
C PHE A 118 3.12 -10.29 5.36
N SER A 119 1.96 -9.78 5.77
CA SER A 119 1.00 -10.53 6.58
C SER A 119 -0.33 -10.71 5.85
N VAL A 120 -0.82 -11.94 5.82
CA VAL A 120 -2.09 -12.31 5.21
C VAL A 120 -2.95 -13.04 6.23
N PHE A 121 -4.23 -12.66 6.36
CA PHE A 121 -5.16 -13.27 7.30
C PHE A 121 -6.56 -13.43 6.72
N ILE A 122 -7.14 -14.64 6.81
CA ILE A 122 -8.49 -14.95 6.28
C ILE A 122 -8.60 -14.48 4.82
N CYS A 123 -7.69 -14.99 3.98
CA CYS A 123 -7.67 -14.70 2.55
C CYS A 123 -7.71 -16.02 1.75
N SER A 124 -7.32 -16.00 0.47
CA SER A 124 -7.16 -17.25 -0.26
C SER A 124 -5.97 -18.03 0.31
N SER A 125 -6.08 -19.36 0.31
CA SER A 125 -4.99 -20.23 0.77
C SER A 125 -3.71 -20.02 -0.05
N ALA A 126 -3.84 -19.72 -1.34
CA ALA A 126 -2.70 -19.43 -2.21
C ALA A 126 -1.94 -18.18 -1.73
N LEU A 127 -2.64 -17.08 -1.42
CA LEU A 127 -2.00 -15.87 -0.93
C LEU A 127 -1.40 -16.06 0.48
N GLU A 128 -2.06 -16.83 1.34
CA GLU A 128 -1.54 -17.22 2.66
C GLU A 128 -0.23 -18.03 2.54
N GLU A 129 -0.14 -18.95 1.59
CA GLU A 129 1.10 -19.67 1.27
C GLU A 129 2.21 -18.75 0.76
N GLU A 130 1.88 -17.74 -0.05
CA GLU A 130 2.87 -16.76 -0.52
C GLU A 130 3.42 -15.89 0.61
N SER A 131 2.58 -15.48 1.55
CA SER A 131 3.01 -14.77 2.77
C SER A 131 3.92 -15.64 3.64
N LYS A 132 3.57 -16.91 3.83
CA LYS A 132 4.43 -17.86 4.57
C LYS A 132 5.79 -18.03 3.91
N ARG A 133 5.82 -18.22 2.59
CA ARG A 133 7.06 -18.35 1.82
C ARG A 133 7.96 -17.13 1.95
N PHE A 134 7.37 -15.93 1.92
CA PHE A 134 8.09 -14.68 2.14
C PHE A 134 8.75 -14.63 3.52
N THR A 135 8.03 -14.98 4.58
CA THR A 135 8.59 -15.01 5.94
C THR A 135 9.74 -16.01 6.06
N GLU A 136 9.57 -17.22 5.53
CA GLU A 136 10.61 -18.26 5.53
C GLU A 136 11.88 -17.83 4.78
N GLU A 137 11.74 -17.09 3.68
CA GLU A 137 12.85 -16.56 2.90
C GLU A 137 13.62 -15.47 3.66
N LYS A 138 12.91 -14.56 4.35
CA LYS A 138 13.52 -13.53 5.19
C LYS A 138 14.31 -14.12 6.36
N GLU A 139 13.74 -15.08 7.09
CA GLU A 139 14.41 -15.73 8.22
C GLU A 139 15.73 -16.40 7.80
N ARG A 140 15.74 -17.05 6.62
CA ARG A 140 16.96 -17.66 6.06
C ARG A 140 18.04 -16.62 5.77
N TYR A 141 17.67 -15.50 5.14
CA TYR A 141 18.59 -14.42 4.82
C TYR A 141 19.28 -13.83 6.07
N TYR A 142 18.52 -13.63 7.16
CA TYR A 142 19.10 -13.14 8.41
C TYR A 142 20.01 -14.17 9.08
N SER A 143 19.65 -15.46 9.04
CA SER A 143 20.50 -16.51 9.61
C SER A 143 21.86 -16.68 8.90
N GLU A 144 21.94 -16.37 7.60
CA GLU A 144 23.17 -16.48 6.80
C GLU A 144 24.05 -15.21 6.88
N SER A 145 23.53 -14.12 7.44
CA SER A 145 24.25 -12.83 7.54
C SER A 145 25.02 -12.64 8.84
N ASP A 146 24.84 -13.54 9.81
CA ASP A 146 25.44 -13.51 11.15
C ASP A 146 26.68 -14.45 11.30
N ASP A 147 27.08 -15.18 10.24
CA ASP A 147 28.28 -16.04 10.15
C ASP A 147 29.42 -15.39 9.34
#